data_AF-A0A968FV72-F1
#
_entry.id   AF-A0A968FV72-F1
#
_cell.length_a   1.000
_cell.length_b   1.000
_cell.length_c   1.000
_cell.angle_alpha   90.00
_cell.angle_beta   90.00
_cell.angle_gamma   90.00
#
_symmetry.space_group_name_H-M   'P 1'
#
loop_
_entity.id
_entity.type
_entity.pdbx_description
1 polymer ?
#
loop_
_entity_poly.entity_id
_entity_poly.type
_entity_poly.pdbx_seq_one_letter_code
_entity_poly.pdbx_strand_id
1 'polypeptide(L)'
;REHLRLPSTFTNDDDYILRLISSARDHVERYCARYWASANFIWTVESLGEVPFGTGLLIFNMPRPYVTAIIEIAYLDSDDVAQTVGASEITLDEERQRVTIPDTITGHDWRIKFTAGADEDQNDSDVAPDAIKEAILLLLGDAYENRQAQVLATSIAENPAAKALMHDYRENMGI
;
A
#
# COMPACT_ATOMS: atom_id res chain seq x y z
N ARG A 1 17.86 10.07 -11.93
CA ARG A 1 19.24 10.28 -12.44
C ARG A 1 19.71 11.72 -12.24
N GLU A 2 18.94 12.72 -12.66
CA GLU A 2 19.28 14.14 -12.45
C GLU A 2 19.51 14.48 -10.97
N HIS A 3 18.65 13.98 -10.07
CA HIS A 3 18.83 14.14 -8.62
C HIS A 3 20.17 13.61 -8.10
N LEU A 4 20.63 12.46 -8.62
CA LEU A 4 21.92 11.85 -8.28
C LEU A 4 23.10 12.44 -9.06
N ARG A 5 22.86 13.47 -9.89
CA ARG A 5 23.87 14.14 -10.74
C ARG A 5 24.63 13.18 -11.67
N LEU A 6 23.98 12.09 -12.09
CA LEU A 6 24.56 11.13 -13.02
C LEU A 6 24.32 11.60 -14.48
N PRO A 7 25.32 11.50 -15.37
CA PRO A 7 25.13 11.81 -16.77
C PRO A 7 24.15 10.82 -17.42
N SER A 8 23.37 11.29 -18.40
CA SER A 8 22.32 10.50 -19.06
C SER A 8 22.85 9.25 -19.79
N THR A 9 24.15 9.24 -20.12
CA THR A 9 24.85 8.14 -20.80
C THR A 9 25.35 7.04 -19.85
N PHE A 10 25.32 7.25 -18.53
CA PHE A 10 25.75 6.26 -17.55
C PHE A 10 24.57 5.37 -17.15
N THR A 11 24.59 4.11 -17.61
CA THR A 11 23.49 3.14 -17.42
C THR A 11 23.85 1.95 -16.54
N ASN A 12 25.10 1.85 -16.08
CA ASN A 12 25.57 0.68 -15.32
C ASN A 12 24.83 0.50 -13.98
N ASP A 13 24.36 1.59 -13.38
CA ASP A 13 23.70 1.58 -12.07
C ASP A 13 22.18 1.63 -12.16
N ASP A 14 21.60 1.50 -13.36
CA ASP A 14 20.15 1.63 -13.55
C ASP A 14 19.33 0.63 -12.72
N ASP A 15 19.73 -0.64 -12.76
CA ASP A 15 19.08 -1.70 -11.96
C ASP A 15 19.25 -1.47 -10.45
N TYR A 16 20.33 -0.81 -10.05
CA TYR A 16 20.55 -0.46 -8.65
C TYR A 16 19.68 0.71 -8.22
N ILE A 17 19.61 1.76 -9.03
CA ILE A 17 18.76 2.94 -8.80
C ILE A 17 17.29 2.53 -8.73
N LEU A 18 16.81 1.66 -9.62
CA LEU A 18 15.43 1.17 -9.60
C LEU A 18 15.10 0.39 -8.31
N ARG A 19 16.04 -0.41 -7.81
CA ARG A 19 15.88 -1.08 -6.51
C ARG A 19 15.85 -0.11 -5.35
N LEU A 20 16.69 0.93 -5.36
CA LEU A 20 16.69 1.96 -4.33
C LEU A 20 15.41 2.80 -4.35
N ILE A 21 14.87 3.14 -5.53
CA ILE A 21 13.57 3.82 -5.66
C ILE A 21 12.47 2.97 -5.03
N SER A 22 12.48 1.66 -5.29
CA SER A 22 11.50 0.73 -4.70
C SER A 22 11.60 0.67 -3.18
N SER A 23 12.82 0.62 -2.64
CA SER A 23 13.09 0.64 -1.20
C SER A 23 12.71 1.96 -0.54
N ALA A 24 13.03 3.09 -1.17
CA ALA A 24 12.69 4.41 -0.68
C ALA A 24 11.16 4.61 -0.66
N ARG A 25 10.46 4.18 -1.72
CA ARG A 25 8.99 4.20 -1.76
C ARG A 25 8.39 3.39 -0.62
N ASP A 26 8.81 2.13 -0.43
CA ASP A 26 8.31 1.27 0.66
C ASP A 26 8.54 1.91 2.05
N HIS A 27 9.67 2.60 2.25
CA HIS A 27 9.92 3.34 3.48
C HIS A 27 8.91 4.47 3.71
N VAL A 28 8.68 5.31 2.68
CA VAL A 28 7.73 6.43 2.77
C VAL A 28 6.31 5.94 2.97
N GLU A 29 5.89 4.90 2.24
CA GLU A 29 4.54 4.34 2.35
C GLU A 29 4.28 3.77 3.75
N ARG A 30 5.26 3.06 4.33
CA ARG A 30 5.17 2.57 5.72
C ARG A 30 5.15 3.70 6.74
N TYR A 31 5.94 4.74 6.53
CA TYR A 31 5.98 5.88 7.43
C TYR A 31 4.64 6.64 7.46
N CYS A 32 4.07 6.89 6.28
CA CYS A 32 2.78 7.57 6.13
C CYS A 32 1.57 6.67 6.42
N ALA A 33 1.78 5.34 6.45
CA ALA A 33 0.73 4.32 6.46
C ALA A 33 -0.22 4.41 5.25
N ARG A 34 0.28 4.93 4.11
CA ARG A 34 -0.48 5.19 2.88
C ARG A 34 0.30 4.68 1.67
N TYR A 35 -0.40 4.16 0.67
CA TYR A 35 0.20 3.70 -0.59
C TYR A 35 -0.02 4.72 -1.69
N TRP A 36 1.05 5.03 -2.42
CA TRP A 36 1.05 6.06 -3.47
C TRP A 36 1.16 5.48 -4.87
N ALA A 37 1.17 4.15 -4.97
CA ALA A 37 1.08 3.41 -6.20
C ALA A 37 0.10 2.25 -6.02
N SER A 38 -0.66 1.96 -7.08
CA SER A 38 -1.52 0.78 -7.15
C SER A 38 -0.70 -0.50 -6.97
N ALA A 39 -1.16 -1.37 -6.07
CA ALA A 39 -0.56 -2.67 -5.80
C ALA A 39 -1.61 -3.70 -5.37
N ASN A 40 -1.24 -4.97 -5.51
CA ASN A 40 -2.09 -6.10 -5.12
C ASN A 40 -1.80 -6.51 -3.68
N PHE A 41 -2.86 -6.61 -2.89
CA PHE A 41 -2.81 -6.97 -1.48
C PHE A 41 -3.66 -8.19 -1.18
N ILE A 42 -3.27 -8.87 -0.10
CA ILE A 42 -4.01 -9.98 0.47
C ILE A 42 -4.35 -9.59 1.90
N TRP A 43 -5.64 -9.60 2.22
CA TRP A 43 -6.13 -9.42 3.57
C TRP A 43 -6.79 -10.72 4.03
N THR A 44 -6.30 -11.22 5.17
CA THR A 44 -6.83 -12.43 5.81
C THR A 44 -7.60 -12.02 7.05
N VAL A 45 -8.82 -12.50 7.19
CA VAL A 45 -9.71 -12.21 8.31
C VAL A 45 -10.23 -13.53 8.89
N GLU A 46 -9.91 -13.77 10.16
CA GLU A 46 -10.29 -15.00 10.87
C GLU A 46 -11.77 -15.00 11.31
N SER A 47 -12.37 -13.81 11.45
CA SER A 47 -13.74 -13.62 11.95
C SER A 47 -14.61 -12.90 10.93
N LEU A 48 -15.92 -13.16 10.96
CA LEU A 48 -16.90 -12.49 10.10
C LEU A 48 -16.71 -10.97 10.20
N GLY A 49 -16.62 -10.32 9.05
CA GLY A 49 -16.84 -8.87 8.95
C GLY A 49 -18.17 -8.52 9.63
N GLU A 50 -18.32 -7.27 10.07
CA GLU A 50 -19.54 -6.81 10.75
C GLU A 50 -20.78 -7.34 10.02
N VAL A 51 -21.62 -8.10 10.72
CA VAL A 51 -22.92 -8.55 10.22
C VAL A 51 -23.93 -7.54 10.76
N PRO A 52 -24.34 -6.52 10.00
CA PRO A 52 -25.35 -5.60 10.48
C PRO A 52 -26.64 -6.42 10.71
N PHE A 53 -27.19 -6.34 11.91
CA PHE A 53 -28.39 -7.09 12.26
C PHE A 53 -29.51 -6.80 11.24
N GLY A 54 -29.99 -7.86 10.57
CA GLY A 54 -31.18 -7.80 9.72
C GLY A 54 -30.99 -7.39 8.27
N THR A 55 -29.75 -7.27 7.75
CA THR A 55 -29.51 -6.95 6.34
C THR A 55 -29.35 -8.16 5.43
N GLY A 56 -29.04 -9.34 5.98
CA GLY A 56 -28.74 -10.53 5.18
C GLY A 56 -27.46 -10.40 4.33
N LEU A 57 -26.53 -9.54 4.76
CA LEU A 57 -25.30 -9.22 4.04
C LEU A 57 -24.12 -9.18 5.00
N LEU A 58 -23.00 -9.77 4.58
CA LEU A 58 -21.70 -9.66 5.21
C LEU A 58 -20.97 -8.44 4.66
N ILE A 59 -20.55 -7.52 5.54
CA ILE A 59 -19.84 -6.31 5.15
C ILE A 59 -18.41 -6.36 5.67
N PHE A 60 -17.46 -6.22 4.76
CA PHE A 60 -16.04 -6.10 5.07
C PHE A 60 -15.60 -4.65 4.81
N ASN A 61 -15.23 -3.93 5.87
CA ASN A 61 -14.58 -2.63 5.75
C ASN A 61 -13.12 -2.87 5.34
N MET A 62 -12.72 -2.33 4.20
CA MET A 62 -11.38 -2.56 3.67
C MET A 62 -10.34 -1.90 4.58
N PRO A 63 -9.24 -2.59 4.93
CA PRO A 63 -8.22 -2.05 5.84
C PRO A 63 -7.40 -0.92 5.20
N ARG A 64 -7.63 -0.64 3.91
CA ARG A 64 -6.84 0.29 3.11
C ARG A 64 -7.77 1.16 2.26
N PRO A 65 -7.45 2.45 2.11
CA PRO A 65 -8.19 3.32 1.22
C PRO A 65 -7.86 3.01 -0.25
N TYR A 66 -8.73 3.48 -1.15
CA TYR A 66 -8.55 3.41 -2.61
C TYR A 66 -8.44 1.99 -3.18
N VAL A 67 -9.31 1.07 -2.75
CA VAL A 67 -9.52 -0.21 -3.41
C VAL A 67 -10.22 0.04 -4.75
N THR A 68 -9.56 -0.33 -5.84
CA THR A 68 -10.06 -0.15 -7.21
C THR A 68 -10.69 -1.42 -7.77
N ALA A 69 -10.21 -2.59 -7.34
CA ALA A 69 -10.73 -3.87 -7.81
C ALA A 69 -10.55 -4.97 -6.76
N ILE A 70 -11.48 -5.91 -6.74
CA ILE A 70 -11.35 -7.18 -6.02
C ILE A 70 -10.93 -8.23 -7.03
N ILE A 71 -9.86 -8.95 -6.72
CA ILE A 71 -9.30 -10.00 -7.58
C ILE A 71 -9.99 -11.33 -7.26
N GLU A 72 -10.05 -11.68 -5.97
CA GLU A 72 -10.54 -12.98 -5.51
C GLU A 72 -10.94 -12.90 -4.04
N ILE A 73 -12.01 -13.58 -3.67
CA ILE A 73 -12.37 -13.82 -2.27
C ILE A 73 -12.49 -15.32 -2.06
N ALA A 74 -11.63 -15.86 -1.20
CA ALA A 74 -11.63 -17.26 -0.79
C ALA A 74 -12.02 -17.39 0.68
N TYR A 75 -12.66 -18.50 1.04
CA TYR A 75 -13.05 -18.82 2.42
C TYR A 75 -12.94 -20.34 2.66
N LEU A 76 -12.91 -20.76 3.92
CA LEU A 76 -13.05 -22.16 4.31
C LEU A 76 -14.52 -22.43 4.66
N ASP A 77 -15.09 -23.49 4.09
CA ASP A 77 -16.43 -23.96 4.44
C ASP A 77 -16.43 -24.78 5.75
N SER A 78 -17.60 -25.31 6.15
CA SER A 78 -17.75 -26.10 7.38
C SER A 78 -16.94 -27.40 7.40
N ASP A 79 -16.43 -27.84 6.25
CA ASP A 79 -15.61 -29.04 6.09
C ASP A 79 -14.11 -28.69 5.94
N ASP A 80 -13.73 -27.44 6.25
CA ASP A 80 -12.38 -26.88 6.10
C ASP A 80 -11.84 -26.94 4.65
N VAL A 81 -12.74 -26.91 3.66
CA VAL A 81 -12.36 -26.90 2.25
C VAL A 81 -12.37 -25.46 1.72
N ALA A 82 -11.30 -25.10 0.99
CA ALA A 82 -11.18 -23.80 0.36
C ALA A 82 -12.19 -23.65 -0.78
N GLN A 83 -13.11 -22.71 -0.62
CA GLN A 83 -14.08 -22.28 -1.63
C GLN A 83 -13.76 -20.86 -2.09
N THR A 84 -14.24 -20.50 -3.27
CA THR A 84 -14.10 -19.16 -3.85
C THR A 84 -15.47 -18.58 -4.12
N VAL A 85 -15.70 -17.35 -3.68
CA VAL A 85 -16.94 -16.63 -3.94
C VAL A 85 -17.00 -16.27 -5.43
N GLY A 86 -18.16 -16.46 -6.05
CA GLY A 86 -18.35 -16.09 -7.45
C GLY A 86 -18.26 -14.57 -7.62
N ALA A 87 -17.57 -14.09 -8.66
CA ALA A 87 -17.41 -12.66 -8.91
C ALA A 87 -18.74 -11.89 -9.05
N SER A 88 -19.83 -12.58 -9.42
CA SER A 88 -21.18 -12.00 -9.52
C SER A 88 -21.85 -11.72 -8.18
N GLU A 89 -21.37 -12.34 -7.10
CA GLU A 89 -21.94 -12.18 -5.75
C GLU A 89 -21.21 -11.10 -4.95
N ILE A 90 -20.09 -10.59 -5.48
CA ILE A 90 -19.25 -9.59 -4.83
C ILE A 90 -19.69 -8.19 -5.27
N THR A 91 -20.09 -7.36 -4.32
CA THR A 91 -20.36 -5.94 -4.57
C THR A 91 -19.32 -5.08 -3.86
N LEU A 92 -18.59 -4.26 -4.63
CA LEU A 92 -17.65 -3.26 -4.13
C LEU A 92 -18.33 -1.88 -4.12
N ASP A 93 -18.37 -1.24 -2.96
CA ASP A 93 -18.69 0.18 -2.80
C ASP A 93 -17.35 0.94 -2.68
N GLU A 94 -16.90 1.51 -3.79
CA GLU A 94 -15.61 2.25 -3.90
C GLU A 94 -15.60 3.52 -3.06
N GLU A 95 -16.74 4.19 -2.86
CA GLU A 95 -16.80 5.42 -2.05
C GLU A 95 -16.63 5.12 -0.57
N ARG A 96 -17.27 4.05 -0.10
CA ARG A 96 -17.22 3.64 1.32
C ARG A 96 -16.10 2.67 1.64
N GLN A 97 -15.36 2.21 0.63
CA GLN A 97 -14.31 1.19 0.78
C GLN A 97 -14.85 -0.08 1.46
N ARG A 98 -16.00 -0.55 0.97
CA ARG A 98 -16.75 -1.68 1.56
C ARG A 98 -16.98 -2.78 0.54
N VAL A 99 -16.74 -4.02 0.96
CA VAL A 99 -17.08 -5.21 0.19
C VAL A 99 -18.28 -5.88 0.84
N THR A 100 -19.31 -6.14 0.03
CA THR A 100 -20.54 -6.78 0.47
C THR A 100 -20.70 -8.14 -0.19
N ILE A 101 -21.01 -9.15 0.62
CA ILE A 101 -21.21 -10.55 0.20
C ILE A 101 -22.57 -11.03 0.78
N PRO A 102 -23.33 -11.89 0.08
CA PRO A 102 -24.53 -12.50 0.64
C PRO A 102 -24.24 -13.30 1.92
N ASP A 103 -25.14 -13.22 2.90
CA ASP A 103 -25.05 -14.01 4.15
C ASP A 103 -25.33 -15.51 3.95
N THR A 104 -25.82 -15.90 2.76
CA THR A 104 -26.01 -17.31 2.38
C THR A 104 -24.70 -18.09 2.36
N ILE A 105 -23.57 -17.40 2.22
CA ILE A 105 -22.24 -17.99 2.24
C ILE A 105 -21.73 -18.00 3.69
N THR A 106 -21.79 -19.16 4.33
CA THR A 106 -21.24 -19.36 5.67
C THR A 106 -19.85 -19.99 5.58
N GLY A 107 -18.83 -19.28 6.07
CA GLY A 107 -17.46 -19.75 6.09
C GLY A 107 -16.59 -18.98 7.09
N HIS A 108 -15.41 -19.52 7.38
CA HIS A 108 -14.38 -18.91 8.22
C HIS A 108 -13.08 -18.71 7.43
N ASP A 109 -12.11 -17.98 8.01
CA ASP A 109 -10.81 -17.69 7.40
C ASP A 109 -10.89 -17.09 5.99
N TRP A 110 -11.51 -15.92 5.91
CA TRP A 110 -11.70 -15.17 4.68
C TRP A 110 -10.36 -14.60 4.19
N ARG A 111 -10.06 -14.81 2.91
CA ARG A 111 -8.90 -14.25 2.20
C ARG A 111 -9.36 -13.42 1.04
N ILE A 112 -9.22 -12.11 1.16
CA ILE A 112 -9.62 -11.13 0.15
C ILE A 112 -8.36 -10.65 -0.56
N LYS A 113 -8.24 -10.96 -1.85
CA LYS A 113 -7.23 -10.40 -2.74
C LYS A 113 -7.83 -9.21 -3.48
N PHE A 114 -7.16 -8.07 -3.42
CA PHE A 114 -7.66 -6.83 -4.01
C PHE A 114 -6.51 -5.97 -4.51
N THR A 115 -6.81 -5.09 -5.44
CA THR A 115 -5.93 -4.04 -5.92
C THR A 115 -6.31 -2.74 -5.20
N ALA A 116 -5.35 -2.11 -4.55
CA ALA A 116 -5.54 -0.81 -3.92
C ALA A 116 -4.35 0.10 -4.15
N GLY A 117 -4.61 1.40 -4.12
CA GLY A 117 -3.61 2.44 -4.23
C GLY A 117 -4.06 3.53 -5.19
N ALA A 118 -3.37 4.66 -5.13
CA ALA A 118 -3.59 5.75 -6.04
C ALA A 118 -3.22 5.33 -7.48
N ASP A 119 -4.13 5.60 -8.41
CA ASP A 119 -3.90 5.48 -9.85
C ASP A 119 -3.73 6.89 -10.44
N GLU A 120 -2.95 7.02 -11.52
CA GLU A 120 -2.76 8.31 -12.21
C GLU A 120 -4.07 8.82 -12.84
N ASP A 121 -5.03 7.92 -13.05
CA ASP A 121 -6.38 8.22 -13.55
C ASP A 121 -7.38 8.59 -12.43
N GLN A 122 -7.02 8.40 -11.16
CA GLN A 122 -7.80 8.82 -9.99
C GLN A 122 -7.39 10.26 -9.60
N ASN A 123 -8.34 11.04 -9.06
CA ASN A 123 -8.22 12.47 -8.76
C ASN A 123 -6.79 12.94 -8.40
N ASP A 124 -6.40 14.11 -8.91
CA ASP A 124 -5.11 14.80 -8.75
C ASP A 124 -4.60 14.89 -7.28
N SER A 125 -5.48 14.71 -6.29
CA SER A 125 -5.16 14.64 -4.85
C SER A 125 -4.59 13.31 -4.36
N ASP A 126 -4.70 12.24 -5.14
CA ASP A 126 -4.29 10.88 -4.76
C ASP A 126 -2.96 10.46 -5.41
N VAL A 127 -2.58 11.08 -6.52
CA VAL A 127 -1.23 10.99 -7.09
C VAL A 127 -0.22 11.43 -6.03
N ALA A 128 0.89 10.68 -5.92
CA ALA A 128 1.98 10.98 -4.99
C ALA A 128 2.30 12.49 -4.99
N PRO A 129 2.06 13.22 -3.88
CA PRO A 129 2.32 14.65 -3.82
C PRO A 129 3.79 14.94 -4.12
N ASP A 130 4.09 16.11 -4.68
CA ASP A 130 5.47 16.45 -5.01
C ASP A 130 6.39 16.47 -3.77
N ALA A 131 5.84 16.76 -2.59
CA ALA A 131 6.54 16.63 -1.32
C ALA A 131 6.97 15.18 -1.01
N ILE A 132 6.12 14.21 -1.32
CA ILE A 132 6.40 12.78 -1.16
C ILE A 132 7.45 12.33 -2.19
N LYS A 133 7.32 12.78 -3.45
CA LYS A 133 8.33 12.51 -4.48
C LYS A 133 9.70 13.05 -4.06
N GLU A 134 9.75 14.26 -3.53
CA GLU A 134 11.01 14.86 -3.05
C GLU A 134 11.58 14.12 -1.83
N ALA A 135 10.73 13.68 -0.90
CA ALA A 135 11.17 12.84 0.23
C ALA A 135 11.79 11.51 -0.24
N ILE A 136 11.19 10.86 -1.25
CA ILE A 136 11.75 9.65 -1.89
C ILE A 136 13.11 9.97 -2.52
N LEU A 137 13.26 11.11 -3.18
CA LEU A 137 14.53 11.52 -3.78
C LEU A 137 15.63 11.75 -2.73
N LEU A 138 15.30 12.40 -1.61
CA LEU A 138 16.26 12.58 -0.50
C LEU A 138 16.71 11.24 0.09
N LEU A 139 15.79 10.31 0.33
CA LEU A 139 16.11 8.96 0.80
C LEU A 139 16.92 8.16 -0.23
N LEU A 140 16.60 8.31 -1.52
CA LEU A 140 17.34 7.70 -2.62
C LEU A 140 18.79 8.21 -2.68
N GLY A 141 18.99 9.52 -2.53
CA GLY A 141 20.31 10.14 -2.50
C GLY A 141 21.16 9.61 -1.34
N ASP A 142 20.57 9.56 -0.15
CA ASP A 142 21.25 9.04 1.04
C ASP A 142 21.63 7.56 0.86
N ALA A 143 20.70 6.71 0.41
CA ALA A 143 20.96 5.29 0.22
C ALA A 143 21.96 4.99 -0.91
N TYR A 144 22.05 5.84 -1.93
CA TYR A 144 22.99 5.68 -3.04
C TYR A 144 24.42 6.02 -2.63
N GLU A 145 24.60 7.08 -1.83
CA GLU A 145 25.90 7.50 -1.29
C GLU A 145 26.37 6.61 -0.13
N ASN A 146 25.46 6.26 0.78
CA ASN A 146 25.75 5.48 1.98
C ASN A 146 25.38 4.00 1.81
N ARG A 147 26.33 3.22 1.27
CA ARG A 147 26.12 1.79 0.95
C ARG A 147 26.49 0.82 2.08
N GLN A 148 26.84 1.33 3.25
CA GLN A 148 27.28 0.55 4.40
C GLN A 148 26.42 0.86 5.61
N ALA A 149 26.08 -0.16 6.40
CA ALA A 149 25.30 0.00 7.62
C ALA A 149 26.05 0.78 8.71
N GLN A 150 27.39 0.75 8.68
CA GLN A 150 28.24 1.50 9.60
C GLN A 150 29.37 2.16 8.82
N VAL A 151 29.48 3.48 8.94
CA VAL A 151 30.63 4.24 8.46
C VAL A 151 31.52 4.52 9.67
N LEU A 152 32.64 3.82 9.75
CA LEU A 152 33.65 4.08 10.78
C LEU A 152 34.24 5.49 10.53
N ALA A 153 34.30 6.30 11.59
CA ALA A 153 34.88 7.65 11.63
C ALA A 153 34.02 8.85 11.19
N THR A 154 32.75 8.67 10.79
CA THR A 154 31.86 9.81 10.46
C THR A 154 30.50 9.68 11.15
N SER A 155 30.08 10.70 11.91
CA SER A 155 28.70 10.79 12.39
C SER A 155 27.79 11.23 11.24
N ILE A 156 26.95 10.32 10.74
CA ILE A 156 25.89 10.64 9.79
C ILE A 156 24.78 11.35 10.56
N ALA A 157 24.53 12.61 10.24
CA ALA A 157 23.41 13.36 10.78
C ALA A 157 22.17 13.11 9.92
N GLU A 158 21.05 12.78 10.55
CA GLU A 158 19.78 12.59 9.86
C GLU A 158 19.32 13.92 9.23
N ASN A 159 18.91 13.87 7.96
CA ASN A 159 18.32 15.03 7.31
C ASN A 159 16.85 15.19 7.75
N PRO A 160 16.51 16.23 8.52
CA PRO A 160 15.15 16.40 9.01
C PRO A 160 14.14 16.73 7.89
N ALA A 161 14.61 17.17 6.71
CA ALA A 161 13.74 17.59 5.61
C ALA A 161 12.89 16.43 5.08
N ALA A 162 13.47 15.23 4.93
CA ALA A 162 12.73 14.06 4.45
C ALA A 162 11.55 13.75 5.38
N LYS A 163 11.79 13.75 6.69
CA LYS A 163 10.76 13.53 7.70
C LYS A 163 9.71 14.64 7.74
N ALA A 164 10.13 15.90 7.62
CA ALA A 164 9.22 17.05 7.60
C ALA A 164 8.27 16.98 6.39
N LEU A 165 8.77 16.62 5.20
CA LEU A 165 7.95 16.47 3.99
C LEU A 165 6.91 15.35 4.10
N MET A 166 7.25 14.26 4.79
CA MET A 166 6.33 13.12 4.98
C MET A 166 5.33 13.34 6.12
N HIS A 167 5.64 14.22 7.08
CA HIS A 167 4.90 14.32 8.35
C HIS A 167 3.41 14.61 8.16
N ASP A 168 3.08 15.54 7.26
CA ASP A 168 1.70 16.00 7.05
C ASP A 168 0.81 14.97 6.34
N TYR A 169 1.43 13.97 5.70
CA TYR A 169 0.73 12.93 4.95
C TYR A 169 0.53 11.63 5.74
N ARG A 170 0.87 11.64 7.03
CA ARG A 170 0.74 10.47 7.90
C ARG A 170 -0.70 10.33 8.38
N GLU A 171 -1.37 9.26 7.96
CA GLU A 171 -2.79 9.01 8.32
C GLU A 171 -2.96 8.66 9.81
N ASN A 172 -1.94 8.03 10.43
CA ASN A 172 -1.93 7.73 11.86
C ASN A 172 -1.07 8.73 12.65
N MET A 173 -1.57 9.95 12.83
CA MET A 173 -1.13 10.83 13.91
C MET A 173 -1.77 10.33 15.21
N GLY A 174 -1.11 9.39 15.87
CA GLY A 174 -1.62 8.78 17.10
C GLY A 174 -2.15 9.81 18.10
N ILE A 175 -3.42 9.65 18.45
CA ILE A 175 -3.98 9.90 19.78
C ILE A 175 -4.29 8.55 20.40
#